data_AF-A0A817K8C4-F1
#
_entry.id   AF-A0A817K8C4-F1
#
_cell.length_a   1.000
_cell.length_b   1.000
_cell.length_c   1.000
_cell.angle_alpha   90.00
_cell.angle_beta   90.00
_cell.angle_gamma   90.00
#
_symmetry.space_group_name_H-M   'P 1'
#
loop_
_entity.id
_entity.type
_entity.pdbx_description
1 polymer ?
#
loop_
_entity_poly.entity_id
_entity_poly.type
_entity_poly.pdbx_seq_one_letter_code
_entity_poly.pdbx_strand_id
1 'polypeptide(L)'
;MNLMFYIHIALTFTFISYSTSIMINFNNHENLFELSNENLTVQFNLSNGQIISFNYKSQLITITNETNYIFINNFLIDSKGGVGETPSESARNNGRRALSNDKLTSNGNLTNQFSSTRKINTVDQAEQVRELTKQMRSSDFRERLNGIEEFQKLCELETDTAIQSLVQIFDGFNDCLADMNSKVVLKALNTMHQVIPILRDALSSVINSALPLVAQNIASKNREISQLASDIIDTAIDYIDCGVLIQPLCTLSQNSNLRIRPEIVLKLANVVPRVCQRKPKQVEIHLLPTYWKLLSLLRGQNSTAIASSASGSNSLNSSIHVLTTALYIELGSLLIEKASSSSLVTPQNLQLLRELCTNINTE
;
A
#
# COMPACT_ATOMS: atom_id res chain seq x y z
N MET A 1 -36.33 35.73 -14.85
CA MET A 1 -35.13 35.39 -14.05
C MET A 1 -34.84 33.92 -14.28
N ASN A 2 -33.93 33.59 -15.20
CA ASN A 2 -33.50 32.20 -15.39
C ASN A 2 -32.44 31.90 -14.33
N LEU A 3 -32.78 31.08 -13.34
CA LEU A 3 -31.81 30.56 -12.37
C LEU A 3 -30.92 29.55 -13.11
N MET A 4 -29.71 29.96 -13.46
CA MET A 4 -28.62 29.05 -13.84
C MET A 4 -28.11 28.37 -12.57
N PHE A 5 -28.45 27.10 -12.40
CA PHE A 5 -27.82 26.26 -11.37
C PHE A 5 -26.50 25.73 -11.94
N TYR A 6 -25.39 26.21 -11.40
CA TYR A 6 -24.08 25.60 -11.63
C TYR A 6 -23.89 24.48 -10.62
N ILE A 7 -23.93 23.23 -11.07
CA ILE A 7 -23.55 22.07 -10.26
C ILE A 7 -22.07 21.79 -10.58
N HIS A 8 -21.20 21.96 -9.59
CA HIS A 8 -19.81 21.52 -9.66
C HIS A 8 -19.75 20.06 -9.19
N ILE A 9 -19.64 19.11 -10.11
CA ILE A 9 -19.41 17.69 -9.78
C ILE A 9 -17.92 17.41 -10.04
N ALA A 10 -17.15 17.23 -8.96
CA ALA A 10 -15.78 16.73 -9.06
C ALA A 10 -15.82 15.20 -9.05
N LEU A 11 -15.68 14.58 -10.23
CA LEU A 11 -15.53 13.13 -10.35
C LEU A 11 -14.06 12.81 -10.57
N THR A 12 -13.42 12.17 -9.58
CA THR A 12 -12.06 11.65 -9.71
C THR A 12 -12.14 10.19 -10.13
N PHE A 13 -11.80 9.89 -11.38
CA PHE A 13 -11.72 8.52 -11.88
C PHE A 13 -10.27 8.05 -11.88
N THR A 14 -9.98 7.01 -11.09
CA THR A 14 -8.67 6.34 -11.11
C THR A 14 -8.79 5.11 -12.01
N PHE A 15 -8.28 5.19 -13.23
CA PHE A 15 -8.30 4.08 -14.18
C PHE A 15 -7.06 3.21 -14.00
N ILE A 16 -7.27 1.92 -13.70
CA ILE A 16 -6.26 0.88 -13.86
C ILE A 16 -6.24 0.50 -15.34
N SER A 17 -5.46 1.25 -16.12
CA SER A 17 -4.96 0.94 -17.47
C SER A 17 -5.90 0.16 -18.42
N TYR A 18 -6.98 0.79 -18.88
CA TYR A 18 -7.64 0.46 -20.16
C TYR A 18 -8.27 1.73 -20.74
N SER A 19 -7.90 2.09 -21.98
CA SER A 19 -8.45 3.24 -22.70
C SER A 19 -9.83 2.89 -23.27
N THR A 20 -10.86 2.89 -22.42
CA THR A 20 -12.25 2.74 -22.87
C THR A 20 -12.95 4.09 -22.82
N SER A 21 -13.59 4.49 -23.92
CA SER A 21 -14.45 5.68 -23.95
C SER A 21 -15.62 5.49 -22.99
N ILE A 22 -15.83 6.47 -22.12
CA ILE A 22 -17.00 6.53 -21.24
C ILE A 22 -17.99 7.48 -21.88
N MET A 23 -19.22 7.00 -22.08
CA MET A 23 -20.34 7.82 -22.49
C MET A 23 -20.97 8.46 -21.25
N ILE A 24 -21.20 9.77 -21.34
CA ILE A 24 -21.86 10.55 -20.30
C ILE A 24 -23.18 11.04 -20.89
N ASN A 25 -24.31 10.64 -20.30
CA ASN A 25 -25.63 11.05 -20.75
C ASN A 25 -26.38 11.78 -19.64
N PHE A 26 -26.97 12.93 -19.98
CA PHE A 26 -27.78 13.74 -19.09
C PHE A 26 -29.23 13.75 -19.59
N ASN A 27 -30.13 13.06 -18.88
CA ASN A 27 -31.55 13.12 -19.19
C ASN A 27 -32.25 14.13 -18.27
N ASN A 28 -32.46 15.33 -18.81
CA ASN A 28 -33.02 16.47 -18.08
C ASN A 28 -34.49 16.28 -17.68
N HIS A 29 -35.20 15.31 -18.28
CA HIS A 29 -36.62 15.06 -17.99
C HIS A 29 -36.84 14.10 -16.81
N GLU A 30 -35.82 13.31 -16.42
CA GLU A 30 -35.95 12.26 -15.41
C GLU A 30 -35.09 12.50 -14.17
N ASN A 31 -34.43 13.67 -14.06
CA ASN A 31 -33.42 13.95 -13.04
C ASN A 31 -32.39 12.82 -12.93
N LEU A 32 -32.00 12.25 -14.07
CA LEU A 32 -31.16 11.06 -14.14
C LEU A 32 -29.86 11.37 -14.87
N PHE A 33 -28.76 10.92 -14.28
CA PHE A 33 -27.41 11.01 -14.82
C PHE A 33 -26.88 9.61 -15.03
N GLU A 34 -26.42 9.30 -16.25
CA GLU A 34 -25.92 7.97 -16.58
C GLU A 34 -24.45 8.04 -17.03
N LEU A 35 -23.63 7.16 -16.43
CA LEU A 35 -22.27 6.84 -16.86
C LEU A 35 -22.26 5.43 -17.42
N SER A 36 -21.83 5.26 -18.67
CA SER A 36 -21.77 3.93 -19.28
C SER A 36 -20.51 3.69 -20.13
N ASN A 37 -20.05 2.45 -20.12
CA ASN A 37 -19.10 1.88 -21.08
C ASN A 37 -19.52 0.43 -21.41
N GLU A 38 -18.71 -0.30 -22.19
CA GLU A 38 -19.02 -1.67 -22.63
C GLU A 38 -19.30 -2.67 -21.49
N ASN A 39 -18.76 -2.43 -20.30
CA ASN A 39 -18.83 -3.36 -19.17
C ASN A 39 -19.58 -2.81 -17.97
N LEU A 40 -19.91 -1.52 -17.93
CA LEU A 40 -20.42 -0.83 -16.75
C LEU A 40 -21.50 0.17 -17.15
N THR A 41 -22.63 0.14 -16.43
CA THR A 41 -23.65 1.18 -16.48
C THR A 41 -23.98 1.60 -15.05
N VAL A 42 -23.90 2.90 -14.77
CA VAL A 42 -24.27 3.48 -13.47
C VAL A 42 -25.23 4.63 -13.68
N GLN A 43 -26.39 4.58 -13.03
CA GLN A 43 -27.38 5.66 -13.06
C GLN A 43 -27.48 6.32 -11.69
N PHE A 44 -27.49 7.65 -11.68
CA PHE A 44 -27.59 8.48 -10.49
C PHE A 44 -28.85 9.33 -10.56
N ASN A 45 -29.48 9.52 -9.42
CA ASN A 45 -30.53 10.50 -9.24
C ASN A 45 -29.89 11.87 -8.95
N LEU A 46 -30.09 12.82 -9.85
CA LEU A 46 -29.56 14.18 -9.74
C LEU A 46 -30.13 14.98 -8.56
N SER A 47 -31.31 14.60 -8.05
CA SER A 47 -31.96 15.33 -6.94
C SER A 47 -31.38 15.01 -5.56
N ASN A 48 -30.84 13.81 -5.37
CA ASN A 48 -30.31 13.37 -4.07
C ASN A 48 -28.90 12.73 -4.14
N GLY A 49 -28.32 12.63 -5.34
CA GLY A 49 -27.00 12.06 -5.59
C GLY A 49 -26.91 10.53 -5.43
N GLN A 50 -28.03 9.83 -5.22
CA GLN A 50 -28.03 8.38 -4.99
C GLN A 50 -27.90 7.60 -6.28
N ILE A 51 -27.24 6.44 -6.22
CA ILE A 51 -27.19 5.50 -7.33
C ILE A 51 -28.51 4.73 -7.39
N ILE A 52 -29.18 4.81 -8.53
CA ILE A 52 -30.45 4.13 -8.81
C ILE A 52 -30.19 2.73 -9.36
N SER A 53 -29.17 2.58 -10.22
CA SER A 53 -28.81 1.30 -10.80
C SER A 53 -27.30 1.21 -11.02
N PHE A 54 -26.76 0.02 -10.79
CA PHE A 54 -25.36 -0.32 -11.05
C PHE A 54 -25.32 -1.69 -11.71
N ASN A 55 -24.80 -1.73 -12.93
CA ASN A 55 -24.72 -2.94 -13.72
C ASN A 55 -23.28 -3.14 -14.20
N TYR A 56 -22.70 -4.31 -13.92
CA TYR A 56 -21.39 -4.69 -14.42
C TYR A 56 -21.49 -6.00 -15.19
N LYS A 57 -21.03 -6.01 -16.45
CA LYS A 57 -21.10 -7.17 -17.37
C LYS A 57 -22.49 -7.79 -17.43
N SER A 58 -23.52 -6.96 -17.51
CA SER A 58 -24.94 -7.37 -17.53
C SER A 58 -25.45 -8.02 -16.23
N GLN A 59 -24.70 -7.92 -15.12
CA GLN A 59 -25.17 -8.32 -13.78
C GLN A 59 -25.57 -7.09 -12.96
N LEU A 60 -26.80 -7.11 -12.45
CA LEU A 60 -27.29 -6.09 -11.53
C LEU A 60 -26.63 -6.27 -10.15
N ILE A 61 -25.89 -5.26 -9.71
CA ILE A 61 -25.29 -5.24 -8.36
C ILE A 61 -26.21 -4.44 -7.44
N THR A 62 -26.65 -5.08 -6.36
CA THR A 62 -27.50 -4.42 -5.35
C THR A 62 -26.63 -3.60 -4.41
N ILE A 63 -26.92 -2.31 -4.29
CA ILE A 63 -26.19 -1.39 -3.39
C ILE A 63 -27.01 -1.23 -2.11
N THR A 64 -26.41 -1.53 -0.95
CA THR A 64 -27.00 -1.26 0.36
C THR A 64 -26.60 0.16 0.81
N ASN A 65 -27.56 1.09 0.81
CA ASN A 65 -27.37 2.53 1.05
C ASN A 65 -27.09 2.90 2.52
N GLU A 66 -26.01 2.38 3.13
CA GLU A 66 -25.59 2.80 4.48
C GLU A 66 -24.18 3.41 4.56
N THR A 67 -23.44 3.46 3.45
CA THR A 67 -22.09 4.06 3.42
C THR A 67 -21.77 4.70 2.08
N ASN A 68 -20.91 5.74 2.07
CA ASN A 68 -20.32 6.38 0.87
C ASN A 68 -19.39 5.45 0.05
N TYR A 69 -19.52 4.13 0.21
CA TYR A 69 -18.68 3.11 -0.40
C TYR A 69 -19.58 2.04 -1.01
N ILE A 70 -19.30 1.67 -2.26
CA ILE A 70 -19.94 0.56 -2.94
C ILE A 70 -19.04 -0.66 -2.75
N PHE A 71 -19.56 -1.68 -2.08
CA PHE A 71 -18.87 -2.94 -1.86
C PHE A 71 -19.21 -3.91 -3.00
N ILE A 72 -18.19 -4.42 -3.68
CA ILE A 72 -18.31 -5.56 -4.59
C ILE A 72 -17.61 -6.74 -3.90
N ASN A 73 -18.38 -7.80 -3.64
CA ASN A 73 -18.02 -9.02 -2.91
C ASN A 73 -17.87 -8.88 -1.38
N ASN A 74 -18.82 -9.49 -0.66
CA ASN A 74 -18.94 -9.66 0.79
C ASN A 74 -17.61 -9.67 1.59
N PHE A 75 -17.24 -8.54 2.18
CA PHE A 75 -16.35 -8.50 3.34
C PHE A 75 -17.01 -7.73 4.49
N LEU A 76 -16.98 -8.34 5.67
CA LEU A 76 -17.53 -7.81 6.92
C LEU A 76 -16.33 -7.49 7.81
N ILE A 77 -16.13 -6.22 8.15
CA ILE A 77 -15.13 -5.80 9.14
C ILE A 77 -15.85 -4.95 10.18
N ASP A 78 -16.15 -5.55 11.33
CA ASP A 78 -16.62 -4.83 12.51
C ASP A 78 -15.48 -3.99 13.09
N SER A 79 -15.83 -2.80 13.54
CA SER A 79 -14.91 -1.72 13.91
C SER A 79 -15.35 -1.06 15.21
N LYS A 80 -15.11 -1.68 16.38
CA LYS A 80 -15.11 -0.94 17.66
C LYS A 80 -14.08 -1.46 18.66
N GLY A 81 -12.92 -0.80 18.70
CA GLY A 81 -12.06 -0.73 19.88
C GLY A 81 -12.35 0.58 20.62
N GLY A 82 -13.02 0.50 21.77
CA GLY A 82 -13.28 1.61 22.66
C GLY A 82 -13.46 1.09 24.09
N VAL A 83 -12.53 1.47 24.96
CA VAL A 83 -12.34 1.01 26.35
C VAL A 83 -13.50 1.42 27.26
N GLY A 84 -13.90 0.50 28.16
CA GLY A 84 -14.71 0.78 29.35
C GLY A 84 -14.48 -0.29 30.42
N GLU A 85 -13.89 0.10 31.54
CA GLU A 85 -13.57 -0.71 32.73
C GLU A 85 -14.86 -1.14 33.49
N THR A 86 -15.02 -2.38 33.97
CA THR A 86 -14.83 -2.88 35.37
C THR A 86 -15.91 -3.98 35.61
N PRO A 87 -15.92 -4.73 36.74
CA PRO A 87 -14.85 -5.45 37.39
C PRO A 87 -15.17 -6.97 37.53
N SER A 88 -14.15 -7.74 37.87
CA SER A 88 -14.23 -9.13 38.29
C SER A 88 -14.97 -9.29 39.62
N GLU A 89 -15.82 -10.32 39.71
CA GLU A 89 -16.25 -10.87 40.99
C GLU A 89 -16.06 -12.39 40.98
N SER A 90 -15.12 -12.83 41.82
CA SER A 90 -14.81 -14.22 42.10
C SER A 90 -15.66 -14.66 43.30
N ALA A 91 -16.44 -15.73 43.19
CA ALA A 91 -16.84 -16.50 44.37
C ALA A 91 -17.41 -17.87 44.02
N ARG A 92 -16.66 -18.90 44.48
CA ARG A 92 -17.13 -20.04 45.30
C ARG A 92 -18.04 -21.08 44.62
N ASN A 93 -18.05 -22.35 44.99
CA ASN A 93 -17.15 -23.28 45.69
C ASN A 93 -17.88 -24.64 45.64
N ASN A 94 -17.13 -25.73 45.71
CA ASN A 94 -17.54 -27.06 46.21
C ASN A 94 -18.53 -27.95 45.44
N GLY A 95 -18.03 -29.13 45.05
CA GLY A 95 -18.82 -30.33 44.74
C GLY A 95 -17.91 -31.56 44.61
N ARG A 96 -17.91 -32.41 45.64
CA ARG A 96 -16.98 -33.54 45.85
C ARG A 96 -17.28 -34.78 44.96
N ARG A 97 -16.20 -35.51 44.64
CA ARG A 97 -15.99 -36.98 44.61
C ARG A 97 -17.10 -37.90 44.03
N ALA A 98 -16.72 -38.75 43.06
CA ALA A 98 -16.65 -40.22 43.24
C ALA A 98 -16.09 -40.93 41.99
N LEU A 99 -15.28 -41.96 42.24
CA LEU A 99 -14.88 -43.00 41.29
C LEU A 99 -16.08 -43.81 40.82
N SER A 100 -16.05 -44.31 39.58
CA SER A 100 -16.34 -45.72 39.25
C SER A 100 -15.88 -46.04 37.82
N ASN A 101 -15.09 -47.11 37.71
CA ASN A 101 -14.90 -47.86 36.48
C ASN A 101 -16.23 -48.54 36.14
N ASP A 102 -16.64 -48.50 34.87
CA ASP A 102 -17.19 -49.71 34.25
C ASP A 102 -17.00 -49.73 32.74
N LYS A 103 -16.52 -50.85 32.25
CA LYS A 103 -16.54 -51.23 30.83
C LYS A 103 -17.94 -51.70 30.51
N LEU A 104 -18.51 -51.29 29.37
CA LEU A 104 -19.30 -52.16 28.49
C LEU A 104 -19.60 -51.46 27.17
N THR A 105 -19.80 -52.32 26.18
CA THR A 105 -19.78 -52.15 24.73
C THR A 105 -21.08 -51.62 24.12
N SER A 106 -20.97 -51.13 22.88
CA SER A 106 -21.93 -51.22 21.77
C SER A 106 -22.76 -49.98 21.39
N ASN A 107 -22.45 -49.49 20.19
CA ASN A 107 -23.29 -48.97 19.11
C ASN A 107 -24.27 -47.81 19.37
N GLY A 108 -24.02 -46.72 18.63
CA GLY A 108 -25.09 -45.86 18.11
C GLY A 108 -24.71 -44.38 18.00
N ASN A 109 -24.73 -43.89 16.77
CA ASN A 109 -24.94 -42.49 16.37
C ASN A 109 -23.73 -41.54 16.26
N LEU A 110 -23.18 -41.53 15.03
CA LEU A 110 -23.25 -40.39 14.11
C LEU A 110 -23.41 -39.01 14.77
N THR A 111 -22.31 -38.35 15.12
CA THR A 111 -22.09 -36.89 14.99
C THR A 111 -20.68 -36.57 15.46
N ASN A 112 -19.68 -36.71 14.59
CA ASN A 112 -18.36 -36.05 14.73
C ASN A 112 -17.55 -36.26 13.43
N GLN A 113 -17.96 -35.60 12.34
CA GLN A 113 -17.19 -35.55 11.10
C GLN A 113 -16.70 -34.15 10.71
N PHE A 114 -17.06 -33.10 11.46
CA PHE A 114 -16.69 -31.71 11.12
C PHE A 114 -15.33 -31.24 11.67
N SER A 115 -14.62 -32.07 12.45
CA SER A 115 -13.31 -31.72 13.04
C SER A 115 -12.11 -32.34 12.31
N SER A 116 -12.32 -33.34 11.44
CA SER A 116 -11.24 -34.02 10.71
C SER A 116 -10.90 -33.35 9.37
N THR A 117 -11.89 -32.79 8.67
CA THR A 117 -11.70 -32.13 7.36
C THR A 117 -10.96 -30.80 7.48
N ARG A 118 -11.22 -29.99 8.52
CA ARG A 118 -10.44 -28.77 8.79
C ARG A 118 -8.96 -29.09 9.06
N LYS A 119 -8.66 -30.14 9.83
CA LYS A 119 -7.29 -30.51 10.15
C LYS A 119 -6.50 -30.99 8.94
N ILE A 120 -7.14 -31.76 8.05
CA ILE A 120 -6.51 -32.25 6.80
C ILE A 120 -6.19 -31.06 5.89
N ASN A 121 -7.16 -30.16 5.64
CA ASN A 121 -6.94 -28.98 4.81
C ASN A 121 -5.83 -28.06 5.35
N THR A 122 -5.74 -27.87 6.67
CA THR A 122 -4.67 -27.04 7.26
C THR A 122 -3.28 -27.67 7.14
N VAL A 123 -3.18 -29.01 7.16
CA VAL A 123 -1.89 -29.71 6.99
C VAL A 123 -1.42 -29.61 5.54
N ASP A 124 -2.35 -29.74 4.58
CA ASP A 124 -2.07 -29.60 3.15
C ASP A 124 -1.67 -28.15 2.79
N GLN A 125 -2.35 -27.15 3.33
CA GLN A 125 -1.98 -25.74 3.15
C GLN A 125 -0.61 -25.41 3.74
N ALA A 126 -0.31 -25.93 4.93
CA ALA A 126 1.00 -25.72 5.54
C ALA A 126 2.13 -26.42 4.75
N GLU A 127 1.85 -27.56 4.13
CA GLU A 127 2.81 -28.24 3.24
C GLU A 127 3.01 -27.47 1.93
N GLN A 128 1.94 -26.96 1.33
CA GLN A 128 2.03 -26.11 0.13
C GLN A 128 2.92 -24.89 0.37
N VAL A 129 2.73 -24.19 1.49
CA VAL A 129 3.56 -23.04 1.88
C VAL A 129 5.02 -23.47 2.10
N ARG A 130 5.26 -24.61 2.76
CA ARG A 130 6.62 -25.12 2.95
C ARG A 130 7.31 -25.42 1.62
N GLU A 131 6.61 -26.08 0.70
CA GLU A 131 7.20 -26.48 -0.58
C GLU A 131 7.47 -25.27 -1.48
N LEU A 132 6.55 -24.31 -1.60
CA LEU A 132 6.81 -23.11 -2.41
C LEU A 132 7.97 -22.27 -1.85
N THR A 133 8.09 -22.16 -0.52
CA THR A 133 9.23 -21.46 0.11
C THR A 133 10.54 -22.21 -0.16
N LYS A 134 10.53 -23.54 -0.12
CA LYS A 134 11.69 -24.37 -0.48
C LYS A 134 12.07 -24.22 -1.95
N GLN A 135 11.10 -24.20 -2.86
CA GLN A 135 11.30 -23.98 -4.29
C GLN A 135 11.97 -22.63 -4.57
N MET A 136 11.48 -21.55 -3.94
CA MET A 136 12.08 -20.21 -4.05
C MET A 136 13.55 -20.14 -3.60
N ARG A 137 13.99 -21.08 -2.75
CA ARG A 137 15.37 -21.18 -2.26
C ARG A 137 16.22 -22.22 -2.99
N SER A 138 15.68 -22.83 -4.04
CA SER A 138 16.38 -23.85 -4.81
C SER A 138 17.59 -23.28 -5.56
N SER A 139 18.64 -24.09 -5.71
CA SER A 139 19.76 -23.76 -6.59
C SER A 139 19.36 -23.73 -8.07
N ASP A 140 18.31 -24.47 -8.47
CA ASP A 140 17.78 -24.42 -9.83
C ASP A 140 16.85 -23.21 -10.00
N PHE A 141 17.18 -22.34 -10.96
CA PHE A 141 16.38 -21.15 -11.26
C PHE A 141 14.97 -21.50 -11.75
N ARG A 142 14.74 -22.69 -12.33
CA ARG A 142 13.41 -23.14 -12.75
C ARG A 142 12.50 -23.41 -11.57
N GLU A 143 13.03 -24.08 -10.55
CA GLU A 143 12.31 -24.30 -9.28
C GLU A 143 11.99 -22.97 -8.61
N ARG A 144 12.91 -22.01 -8.62
CA ARG A 144 12.62 -20.66 -8.08
C ARG A 144 11.49 -19.96 -8.83
N LEU A 145 11.48 -20.04 -10.16
CA LEU A 145 10.38 -19.51 -10.99
C LEU A 145 9.05 -20.17 -10.65
N ASN A 146 9.03 -21.50 -10.48
CA ASN A 146 7.83 -22.23 -10.06
C ASN A 146 7.36 -21.77 -8.68
N GLY A 147 8.25 -21.65 -7.69
CA GLY A 147 7.91 -21.18 -6.36
C GLY A 147 7.30 -19.77 -6.36
N ILE A 148 7.80 -18.86 -7.20
CA ILE A 148 7.21 -17.52 -7.37
C ILE A 148 5.82 -17.59 -8.01
N GLU A 149 5.62 -18.47 -8.98
CA GLU A 149 4.31 -18.66 -9.62
C GLU A 149 3.28 -19.24 -8.65
N GLU A 150 3.67 -20.22 -7.84
CA GLU A 150 2.79 -20.80 -6.81
C GLU A 150 2.47 -19.79 -5.69
N PHE A 151 3.43 -18.93 -5.31
CA PHE A 151 3.15 -17.82 -4.40
C PHE A 151 2.10 -16.86 -4.99
N GLN A 152 2.24 -16.50 -6.26
CA GLN A 152 1.26 -15.63 -6.93
C GLN A 152 -0.14 -16.26 -6.92
N LYS A 153 -0.26 -17.54 -7.32
CA LYS A 153 -1.53 -18.28 -7.30
C LYS A 153 -2.11 -18.35 -5.90
N LEU A 154 -1.29 -18.58 -4.87
CA LEU A 154 -1.76 -18.60 -3.48
C LEU A 154 -2.37 -17.25 -3.08
N CYS A 155 -1.77 -16.13 -3.49
CA CYS A 155 -2.35 -14.81 -3.23
C CYS A 155 -3.69 -14.59 -3.94
N GLU A 156 -3.79 -15.02 -5.20
CA GLU A 156 -4.97 -14.81 -6.06
C GLU A 156 -6.15 -15.74 -5.70
N LEU A 157 -5.86 -16.98 -5.30
CA LEU A 157 -6.86 -18.02 -5.11
C LEU A 157 -7.17 -18.32 -3.64
N GLU A 158 -6.18 -18.14 -2.76
CA GLU A 158 -6.25 -18.49 -1.33
C GLU A 158 -5.65 -17.40 -0.45
N THR A 159 -6.10 -16.15 -0.65
CA THR A 159 -5.52 -14.95 -0.03
C THR A 159 -5.38 -15.05 1.50
N ASP A 160 -6.37 -15.63 2.20
CA ASP A 160 -6.31 -15.81 3.66
C ASP A 160 -5.13 -16.70 4.09
N THR A 161 -4.87 -17.78 3.35
CA THR A 161 -3.72 -18.68 3.58
C THR A 161 -2.41 -17.94 3.35
N ALA A 162 -2.34 -17.15 2.27
CA ALA A 162 -1.17 -16.32 1.96
C ALA A 162 -0.88 -15.31 3.08
N ILE A 163 -1.91 -14.62 3.58
CA ILE A 163 -1.79 -13.65 4.67
C ILE A 163 -1.33 -14.33 5.97
N GLN A 164 -1.90 -15.48 6.32
CA GLN A 164 -1.53 -16.22 7.54
C GLN A 164 -0.08 -16.69 7.54
N SER A 165 0.48 -16.95 6.35
CA SER A 165 1.83 -17.50 6.17
C SER A 165 2.83 -16.48 5.60
N LEU A 166 2.47 -15.20 5.56
CA LEU A 166 3.16 -14.19 4.76
C LEU A 166 4.64 -14.06 5.12
N VAL A 167 4.97 -14.08 6.41
CA VAL A 167 6.36 -14.00 6.89
C VAL A 167 7.19 -15.20 6.38
N GLN A 168 6.66 -16.41 6.49
CA GLN A 168 7.34 -17.63 6.03
C GLN A 168 7.51 -17.68 4.51
N ILE A 169 6.56 -17.14 3.77
CA ILE A 169 6.65 -17.04 2.31
C ILE A 169 7.74 -16.03 1.94
N PHE A 170 7.74 -14.86 2.60
CA PHE A 170 8.71 -13.80 2.34
C PHE A 170 10.15 -14.16 2.73
N ASP A 171 10.36 -15.13 3.62
CA ASP A 171 11.68 -15.70 3.85
C ASP A 171 12.32 -16.21 2.55
N GLY A 172 11.56 -16.92 1.70
CA GLY A 172 12.05 -17.38 0.38
C GLY A 172 11.92 -16.32 -0.71
N PHE A 173 10.84 -15.54 -0.70
CA PHE A 173 10.58 -14.56 -1.75
C PHE A 173 11.59 -13.39 -1.74
N ASN A 174 12.09 -13.01 -0.57
CA ASN A 174 13.15 -12.01 -0.44
C ASN A 174 14.44 -12.44 -1.17
N ASP A 175 14.80 -13.73 -1.13
CA ASP A 175 15.96 -14.25 -1.88
C ASP A 175 15.74 -14.10 -3.40
N CYS A 176 14.48 -14.27 -3.86
CA CYS A 176 14.11 -14.08 -5.26
C CYS A 176 14.12 -12.60 -5.71
N LEU A 177 13.77 -11.66 -4.82
CA LEU A 177 13.88 -10.21 -5.08
C LEU A 177 15.33 -9.73 -5.18
N ALA A 178 16.27 -10.49 -4.59
CA ALA A 178 17.71 -10.23 -4.62
C ALA A 178 18.46 -11.18 -5.56
N ASP A 179 17.76 -11.92 -6.44
CA ASP A 179 18.37 -12.96 -7.25
C ASP A 179 19.37 -12.42 -8.29
N MET A 180 20.45 -13.17 -8.52
CA MET A 180 21.45 -12.83 -9.54
C MET A 180 20.99 -13.17 -10.97
N ASN A 181 19.98 -14.04 -11.11
CA ASN A 181 19.37 -14.39 -12.38
C ASN A 181 18.29 -13.38 -12.76
N SER A 182 18.50 -12.67 -13.87
CA SER A 182 17.59 -11.62 -14.34
C SER A 182 16.16 -12.10 -14.62
N LYS A 183 15.96 -13.37 -14.98
CA LYS A 183 14.61 -13.93 -15.19
C LYS A 183 13.87 -14.13 -13.88
N VAL A 184 14.58 -14.60 -12.85
CA VAL A 184 13.99 -14.84 -11.53
C VAL A 184 13.62 -13.52 -10.88
N VAL A 185 14.53 -12.55 -10.84
CA VAL A 185 14.24 -11.24 -10.24
C VAL A 185 13.13 -10.50 -11.00
N LEU A 186 13.08 -10.59 -12.34
CA LEU A 186 12.00 -9.97 -13.11
C LEU A 186 10.64 -10.63 -12.82
N LYS A 187 10.58 -11.96 -12.70
CA LYS A 187 9.36 -12.66 -12.30
C LYS A 187 8.95 -12.31 -10.88
N ALA A 188 9.91 -12.24 -9.95
CA ALA A 188 9.67 -11.83 -8.56
C ALA A 188 9.11 -10.40 -8.47
N LEU A 189 9.71 -9.44 -9.18
CA LEU A 189 9.22 -8.06 -9.21
C LEU A 189 7.81 -7.97 -9.83
N ASN A 190 7.54 -8.69 -10.91
CA ASN A 190 6.21 -8.72 -11.51
C ASN A 190 5.17 -9.29 -10.53
N THR A 191 5.51 -10.39 -9.86
CA THR A 191 4.65 -10.97 -8.83
C THR A 191 4.46 -10.00 -7.66
N MET A 192 5.51 -9.34 -7.17
CA MET A 192 5.41 -8.32 -6.10
C MET A 192 4.45 -7.19 -6.50
N HIS A 193 4.58 -6.66 -7.72
CA HIS A 193 3.70 -5.62 -8.25
C HIS A 193 2.23 -6.07 -8.28
N GLN A 194 1.98 -7.32 -8.65
CA GLN A 194 0.63 -7.89 -8.75
C GLN A 194 0.00 -8.22 -7.39
N VAL A 195 0.79 -8.68 -6.42
CA VAL A 195 0.26 -9.10 -5.11
C VAL A 195 0.07 -7.95 -4.13
N ILE A 196 0.75 -6.79 -4.31
CA ILE A 196 0.56 -5.63 -3.44
C ILE A 196 -0.93 -5.19 -3.37
N PRO A 197 -1.65 -5.00 -4.48
CA PRO A 197 -3.07 -4.64 -4.45
C PRO A 197 -3.98 -5.69 -3.79
N ILE A 198 -3.56 -6.95 -3.79
CA ILE A 198 -4.30 -8.08 -3.21
C ILE A 198 -4.08 -8.11 -1.70
N LEU A 199 -2.82 -8.05 -1.25
CA LEU A 199 -2.43 -8.24 0.15
C LEU A 199 -2.50 -6.95 0.98
N ARG A 200 -2.33 -5.77 0.35
CA ARG A 200 -2.48 -4.45 0.97
C ARG A 200 -1.75 -4.33 2.32
N ASP A 201 -2.43 -3.87 3.37
CA ASP A 201 -1.86 -3.65 4.70
C ASP A 201 -1.34 -4.94 5.38
N ALA A 202 -1.72 -6.14 4.92
CA ALA A 202 -1.13 -7.38 5.42
C ALA A 202 0.39 -7.41 5.20
N LEU A 203 0.87 -6.76 4.13
CA LEU A 203 2.30 -6.62 3.82
C LEU A 203 3.07 -5.80 4.86
N SER A 204 2.40 -5.08 5.77
CA SER A 204 3.07 -4.34 6.85
C SER A 204 4.01 -5.22 7.68
N SER A 205 3.70 -6.51 7.80
CA SER A 205 4.52 -7.49 8.53
C SER A 205 5.86 -7.81 7.85
N VAL A 206 5.98 -7.61 6.53
CA VAL A 206 7.15 -8.03 5.73
C VAL A 206 7.79 -6.89 4.94
N ILE A 207 7.07 -5.77 4.74
CA ILE A 207 7.48 -4.68 3.84
C ILE A 207 8.82 -4.05 4.24
N ASN A 208 9.14 -3.99 5.53
CA ASN A 208 10.43 -3.48 6.01
C ASN A 208 11.63 -4.30 5.51
N SER A 209 11.44 -5.60 5.27
CA SER A 209 12.47 -6.49 4.71
C SER A 209 12.47 -6.50 3.18
N ALA A 210 11.29 -6.42 2.56
CA ALA A 210 11.14 -6.52 1.12
C ALA A 210 11.48 -5.20 0.39
N LEU A 211 11.07 -4.06 0.94
CA LEU A 211 11.21 -2.75 0.28
C LEU A 211 12.67 -2.39 -0.05
N PRO A 212 13.67 -2.65 0.83
CA PRO A 212 15.08 -2.45 0.47
C PRO A 212 15.55 -3.32 -0.71
N LEU A 213 15.04 -4.54 -0.84
CA LEU A 213 15.41 -5.46 -1.92
C LEU A 213 14.80 -5.01 -3.26
N VAL A 214 13.53 -4.57 -3.23
CA VAL A 214 12.89 -3.92 -4.39
C VAL A 214 13.69 -2.67 -4.79
N ALA A 215 14.00 -1.78 -3.84
CA ALA A 215 14.69 -0.52 -4.12
C ALA A 215 16.09 -0.71 -4.73
N GLN A 216 16.80 -1.79 -4.39
CA GLN A 216 18.09 -2.12 -5.00
C GLN A 216 18.00 -2.35 -6.51
N ASN A 217 16.86 -2.86 -6.99
CA ASN A 217 16.62 -3.15 -8.40
C ASN A 217 16.45 -1.89 -9.26
N ILE A 218 16.19 -0.71 -8.66
CA ILE A 218 16.20 0.58 -9.37
C ILE A 218 17.57 0.88 -9.98
N ALA A 219 18.67 0.36 -9.41
CA ALA A 219 20.01 0.56 -9.97
C ALA A 219 20.37 -0.39 -11.12
N SER A 220 19.46 -1.29 -11.51
CA SER A 220 19.70 -2.31 -12.54
C SER A 220 20.03 -1.69 -13.90
N LYS A 221 20.87 -2.38 -14.68
CA LYS A 221 21.13 -2.02 -16.08
C LYS A 221 19.97 -2.42 -17.01
N ASN A 222 19.14 -3.37 -16.58
CA ASN A 222 17.94 -3.72 -17.32
C ASN A 222 16.86 -2.67 -17.00
N ARG A 223 16.45 -1.92 -18.02
CA ARG A 223 15.45 -0.85 -17.91
C ARG A 223 14.10 -1.37 -17.43
N GLU A 224 13.70 -2.57 -17.82
CA GLU A 224 12.44 -3.17 -17.39
C GLU A 224 12.44 -3.44 -15.88
N ILE A 225 13.50 -4.08 -15.38
CA ILE A 225 13.71 -4.32 -13.94
C ILE A 225 13.76 -3.00 -13.16
N SER A 226 14.51 -2.02 -13.68
CA SER A 226 14.66 -0.71 -13.05
C SER A 226 13.33 0.04 -12.96
N GLN A 227 12.53 0.05 -14.02
CA GLN A 227 11.24 0.74 -14.06
C GLN A 227 10.25 0.04 -13.14
N LEU A 228 10.12 -1.28 -13.27
CA LEU A 228 9.20 -2.07 -12.47
C LEU A 228 9.49 -1.95 -10.97
N ALA A 229 10.76 -1.89 -10.57
CA ALA A 229 11.15 -1.64 -9.18
C ALA A 229 10.66 -0.27 -8.68
N SER A 230 10.69 0.77 -9.51
CA SER A 230 10.14 2.09 -9.16
C SER A 230 8.62 2.04 -9.04
N ASP A 231 7.94 1.40 -9.99
CA ASP A 231 6.48 1.26 -10.05
C ASP A 231 5.93 0.46 -8.85
N ILE A 232 6.67 -0.54 -8.36
CA ILE A 232 6.32 -1.30 -7.15
C ILE A 232 6.30 -0.39 -5.92
N ILE A 233 7.22 0.58 -5.81
CA ILE A 233 7.23 1.51 -4.67
C ILE A 233 6.03 2.47 -4.75
N ASP A 234 5.69 2.95 -5.96
CA ASP A 234 4.46 3.75 -6.14
C ASP A 234 3.21 2.94 -5.77
N THR A 235 3.14 1.69 -6.22
CA THR A 235 2.04 0.78 -5.90
C THR A 235 1.98 0.51 -4.39
N ALA A 236 3.11 0.33 -3.72
CA ALA A 236 3.14 0.19 -2.26
C ALA A 236 2.57 1.45 -1.58
N ILE A 237 2.96 2.65 -2.04
CA ILE A 237 2.42 3.93 -1.52
C ILE A 237 0.90 4.01 -1.68
N ASP A 238 0.35 3.48 -2.78
CA ASP A 238 -1.08 3.47 -3.08
C ASP A 238 -1.92 2.47 -2.29
N TYR A 239 -1.37 1.32 -1.93
CA TYR A 239 -2.13 0.22 -1.33
C TYR A 239 -1.79 -0.12 0.12
N ILE A 240 -0.73 0.45 0.68
CA ILE A 240 -0.27 0.22 2.06
C ILE A 240 -0.31 1.54 2.85
N ASP A 241 -0.69 1.51 4.12
CA ASP A 241 -0.61 2.68 5.02
C ASP A 241 0.78 3.32 4.94
N CYS A 242 0.82 4.56 4.44
CA CYS A 242 2.03 5.36 4.33
C CYS A 242 2.75 5.57 5.67
N GLY A 243 2.04 5.43 6.80
CA GLY A 243 2.66 5.43 8.13
C GLY A 243 3.59 4.24 8.39
N VAL A 244 3.43 3.12 7.68
CA VAL A 244 4.35 1.97 7.72
C VAL A 244 5.54 2.19 6.78
N LEU A 245 5.30 2.86 5.64
CA LEU A 245 6.31 3.08 4.60
C LEU A 245 7.26 4.25 4.89
N ILE A 246 6.84 5.23 5.70
CA ILE A 246 7.61 6.46 5.93
C ILE A 246 9.02 6.19 6.47
N GLN A 247 9.14 5.31 7.46
CA GLN A 247 10.42 4.97 8.08
C GLN A 247 11.37 4.26 7.11
N PRO A 248 11.01 3.15 6.45
CA PRO A 248 11.92 2.46 5.53
C PRO A 248 12.29 3.33 4.32
N LEU A 249 11.37 4.16 3.79
CA LEU A 249 11.70 5.12 2.73
C LEU A 249 12.69 6.20 3.22
N CYS A 250 12.54 6.69 4.46
CA CYS A 250 13.50 7.62 5.07
C CYS A 250 14.89 6.99 5.28
N THR A 251 14.96 5.71 5.63
CA THR A 251 16.22 4.98 5.76
C THR A 251 16.89 4.81 4.39
N LEU A 252 16.12 4.43 3.35
CA LEU A 252 16.62 4.26 2.00
C LEU A 252 17.14 5.58 1.41
N SER A 253 16.42 6.69 1.59
CA SER A 253 16.86 8.00 1.08
C SER A 253 18.18 8.48 1.70
N GLN A 254 18.56 8.00 2.88
CA GLN A 254 19.86 8.31 3.48
C GLN A 254 20.95 7.35 3.03
N ASN A 255 20.64 6.05 2.92
CA ASN A 255 21.66 4.99 2.81
C ASN A 255 21.86 4.46 1.39
N SER A 256 20.99 4.80 0.44
CA SER A 256 21.08 4.35 -0.94
C SER A 256 22.15 5.11 -1.76
N ASN A 257 22.59 4.49 -2.87
CA ASN A 257 23.59 5.07 -3.78
C ASN A 257 23.00 6.19 -4.66
N LEU A 258 23.86 6.82 -5.48
CA LEU A 258 23.50 7.97 -6.33
C LEU A 258 22.44 7.70 -7.40
N ARG A 259 22.16 6.43 -7.75
CA ARG A 259 21.09 6.08 -8.71
C ARG A 259 19.74 5.90 -8.02
N ILE A 260 19.75 5.24 -6.86
CA ILE A 260 18.52 4.89 -6.14
C ILE A 260 18.03 6.09 -5.31
N ARG A 261 18.96 6.82 -4.68
CA ARG A 261 18.61 7.86 -3.72
C ARG A 261 17.69 8.95 -4.30
N PRO A 262 17.96 9.55 -5.47
CA PRO A 262 17.07 10.58 -6.03
C PRO A 262 15.65 10.06 -6.24
N GLU A 263 15.51 8.80 -6.69
CA GLU A 263 14.21 8.17 -6.90
C GLU A 263 13.45 8.01 -5.58
N ILE A 264 14.10 7.49 -4.54
CA ILE A 264 13.47 7.33 -3.21
C ILE A 264 13.07 8.68 -2.60
N VAL A 265 13.85 9.74 -2.81
CA VAL A 265 13.48 11.09 -2.36
C VAL A 265 12.22 11.59 -3.06
N LEU A 266 12.02 11.28 -4.35
CA LEU A 266 10.76 11.57 -5.05
C LEU A 266 9.60 10.76 -4.47
N LYS A 267 9.80 9.46 -4.17
CA LYS A 267 8.78 8.63 -3.52
C LYS A 267 8.39 9.19 -2.14
N LEU A 268 9.35 9.71 -1.37
CA LEU A 268 9.06 10.40 -0.10
C LEU A 268 8.18 11.65 -0.29
N ALA A 269 8.37 12.41 -1.37
CA ALA A 269 7.52 13.57 -1.66
C ALA A 269 6.05 13.15 -1.89
N ASN A 270 5.81 11.99 -2.52
CA ASN A 270 4.45 11.44 -2.71
C ASN A 270 3.81 10.96 -1.38
N VAL A 271 4.63 10.60 -0.39
CA VAL A 271 4.17 10.18 0.94
C VAL A 271 3.74 11.37 1.81
N VAL A 272 4.42 12.50 1.69
CA VAL A 272 4.19 13.74 2.49
C VAL A 272 2.69 14.09 2.65
N PRO A 273 1.90 14.28 1.58
CA PRO A 273 0.48 14.67 1.71
C PRO A 273 -0.38 13.61 2.41
N ARG A 274 0.06 12.34 2.41
CA ARG A 274 -0.67 11.22 3.04
C ARG A 274 -0.38 11.10 4.54
N VAL A 275 0.72 11.68 5.03
CA VAL A 275 1.18 11.50 6.43
C VAL A 275 1.23 12.79 7.25
N CYS A 276 1.41 13.98 6.65
CA CYS A 276 1.59 15.22 7.40
C CYS A 276 0.44 15.51 8.37
N GLN A 277 -0.81 15.36 7.92
CA GLN A 277 -1.98 15.60 8.77
C GLN A 277 -2.38 14.36 9.58
N ARG A 278 -2.24 13.15 9.00
CA ARG A 278 -2.74 11.90 9.58
C ARG A 278 -1.80 11.27 10.60
N LYS A 279 -0.49 11.48 10.46
CA LYS A 279 0.58 10.82 11.25
C LYS A 279 1.67 11.83 11.67
N PRO A 280 1.32 12.98 12.31
CA PRO A 280 2.27 14.07 12.58
C PRO A 280 3.49 13.64 13.41
N LYS A 281 3.29 12.74 14.39
CA LYS A 281 4.40 12.20 15.20
C LYS A 281 5.43 11.45 14.35
N GLN A 282 5.00 10.68 13.35
CA GLN A 282 5.92 9.96 12.48
C GLN A 282 6.68 10.92 11.55
N VAL A 283 6.03 12.00 11.11
CA VAL A 283 6.69 13.07 10.35
C VAL A 283 7.79 13.73 11.17
N GLU A 284 7.53 14.04 12.44
CA GLU A 284 8.52 14.65 13.33
C GLU A 284 9.70 13.73 13.65
N ILE A 285 9.46 12.43 13.84
CA ILE A 285 10.50 11.48 14.25
C ILE A 285 11.31 10.96 13.06
N HIS A 286 10.69 10.76 11.90
CA HIS A 286 11.36 10.13 10.75
C HIS A 286 11.62 11.10 9.60
N LEU A 287 10.57 11.79 9.13
CA LEU A 287 10.64 12.54 7.87
C LEU A 287 11.44 13.83 8.01
N LEU A 288 11.17 14.66 9.03
CA LEU A 288 11.87 15.94 9.21
C LEU A 288 13.37 15.74 9.47
N PRO A 289 13.83 14.86 10.39
CA PRO A 289 15.26 14.61 10.59
C PRO A 289 15.96 14.12 9.31
N THR A 290 15.27 13.30 8.52
CA THR A 290 15.76 12.83 7.23
C THR A 290 15.88 13.98 6.23
N TYR A 291 14.85 14.82 6.15
CA TYR A 291 14.83 15.99 5.29
C TYR A 291 15.95 16.98 5.63
N TRP A 292 16.20 17.27 6.91
CA TRP A 292 17.29 18.17 7.33
C TRP A 292 18.66 17.67 6.87
N LYS A 293 18.90 16.36 6.96
CA LYS A 293 20.13 15.75 6.45
C LYS A 293 20.20 15.84 4.92
N LEU A 294 19.11 15.57 4.21
CA LEU A 294 19.06 15.70 2.75
C LEU A 294 19.32 17.14 2.31
N LEU A 295 18.75 18.12 3.01
CA LEU A 295 18.97 19.54 2.75
C LEU A 295 20.46 19.92 2.86
N SER A 296 21.19 19.33 3.82
CA SER A 296 22.64 19.54 3.94
C SER A 296 23.46 19.00 2.77
N LEU A 297 22.88 18.12 1.94
CA LEU A 297 23.53 17.57 0.75
C LEU A 297 23.37 18.46 -0.48
N LEU A 298 22.48 19.47 -0.44
CA LEU A 298 22.37 20.47 -1.49
C LEU A 298 23.69 21.28 -1.52
N ARG A 299 24.58 20.94 -2.46
CA ARG A 299 25.77 21.76 -2.69
C ARG A 299 25.38 23.03 -3.42
N GLY A 300 25.95 24.16 -2.99
CA GLY A 300 25.69 25.53 -3.45
C GLY A 300 25.94 25.81 -4.94
N GLN A 301 25.19 25.14 -5.80
CA GLN A 301 24.95 25.56 -7.17
C GLN A 301 23.55 26.17 -7.20
N ASN A 302 23.54 27.47 -7.49
CA ASN A 302 22.42 28.33 -7.83
C ASN A 302 21.05 27.64 -7.81
N SER A 303 20.20 28.11 -6.89
CA SER A 303 18.76 27.88 -6.74
C SER A 303 17.92 28.22 -8.00
N THR A 304 18.54 28.31 -9.17
CA THR A 304 17.99 28.68 -10.47
C THR A 304 18.26 27.66 -11.59
N ALA A 305 18.95 26.53 -11.32
CA ALA A 305 19.06 25.44 -12.29
C ALA A 305 17.85 24.48 -12.20
N ILE A 306 16.64 25.04 -12.27
CA ILE A 306 15.49 24.29 -12.75
C ILE A 306 15.69 24.17 -14.26
N ALA A 307 15.63 22.94 -14.78
CA ALA A 307 15.70 22.59 -16.20
C ALA A 307 17.07 22.78 -16.89
N SER A 308 17.87 21.70 -16.92
CA SER A 308 18.51 21.19 -18.16
C SER A 308 19.54 20.09 -17.88
N SER A 309 19.13 18.97 -17.27
CA SER A 309 19.83 17.71 -17.51
C SER A 309 19.11 16.96 -18.61
N ALA A 310 19.56 17.18 -19.85
CA ALA A 310 19.23 16.40 -21.05
C ALA A 310 19.83 14.98 -21.00
N SER A 311 19.75 14.35 -19.83
CA SER A 311 20.09 12.95 -19.57
C SER A 311 19.08 12.51 -18.53
N GLY A 312 18.26 11.50 -18.84
CA GLY A 312 17.08 11.06 -18.06
C GLY A 312 17.39 10.48 -16.68
N SER A 313 18.18 11.18 -15.88
CA SER A 313 18.60 10.87 -14.52
C SER A 313 18.09 11.99 -13.62
N ASN A 314 17.11 11.66 -12.77
CA ASN A 314 16.64 12.55 -11.71
C ASN A 314 17.84 12.94 -10.82
N SER A 315 18.21 14.22 -10.82
CA SER A 315 19.30 14.69 -9.97
C SER A 315 18.85 14.68 -8.50
N LEU A 316 19.78 14.42 -7.58
CA LEU A 316 19.46 14.46 -6.14
C LEU A 316 18.91 15.84 -5.73
N ASN A 317 19.46 16.92 -6.29
CA ASN A 317 19.01 18.28 -6.01
C ASN A 317 17.54 18.46 -6.42
N SER A 318 17.19 18.12 -7.66
CA SER A 318 15.80 18.23 -8.14
C SER A 318 14.83 17.42 -7.28
N SER A 319 15.22 16.22 -6.84
CA SER A 319 14.38 15.42 -5.94
C SER A 319 14.19 16.09 -4.58
N ILE A 320 15.25 16.70 -4.01
CA ILE A 320 15.16 17.44 -2.75
C ILE A 320 14.27 18.68 -2.90
N HIS A 321 14.32 19.38 -4.04
CA HIS A 321 13.41 20.48 -4.34
C HIS A 321 11.95 20.00 -4.34
N VAL A 322 11.63 18.91 -5.04
CA VAL A 322 10.27 18.34 -5.06
C VAL A 322 9.80 17.96 -3.64
N LEU A 323 10.68 17.33 -2.84
CA LEU A 323 10.38 17.02 -1.44
C LEU A 323 10.16 18.29 -0.59
N THR A 324 10.97 19.32 -0.81
CA THR A 324 10.83 20.63 -0.15
C THR A 324 9.48 21.25 -0.47
N THR A 325 9.09 21.24 -1.74
CA THR A 325 7.78 21.74 -2.20
C THR A 325 6.64 20.99 -1.54
N ALA A 326 6.66 19.66 -1.55
CA ALA A 326 5.61 18.86 -0.90
C ALA A 326 5.50 19.15 0.60
N LEU A 327 6.63 19.25 1.31
CA LEU A 327 6.64 19.57 2.75
C LEU A 327 6.11 20.98 3.04
N TYR A 328 6.48 21.96 2.21
CA TYR A 328 6.05 23.33 2.39
C TYR A 328 4.56 23.52 2.04
N ILE A 329 4.02 22.79 1.06
CA ILE A 329 2.58 22.77 0.78
C ILE A 329 1.79 22.27 2.00
N GLU A 330 2.25 21.21 2.67
CA GLU A 330 1.54 20.62 3.80
C GLU A 330 1.74 21.36 5.13
N LEU A 331 2.91 21.96 5.37
CA LEU A 331 3.27 22.55 6.66
C LEU A 331 3.34 24.08 6.64
N GLY A 332 3.48 24.70 5.46
CA GLY A 332 3.67 26.14 5.32
C GLY A 332 4.83 26.68 6.16
N SER A 333 4.57 27.78 6.86
CA SER A 333 5.56 28.43 7.74
C SER A 333 6.01 27.56 8.92
N LEU A 334 5.22 26.56 9.34
CA LEU A 334 5.61 25.62 10.40
C LEU A 334 6.86 24.83 10.02
N LEU A 335 7.12 24.61 8.72
CA LEU A 335 8.34 23.95 8.27
C LEU A 335 9.58 24.78 8.67
N ILE A 336 9.51 26.10 8.52
CA ILE A 336 10.60 27.03 8.85
C ILE A 336 10.76 27.15 10.37
N GLU A 337 9.65 27.16 11.13
CA GLU A 337 9.66 27.17 12.59
C GLU A 337 10.33 25.90 13.15
N LYS A 338 9.93 24.73 12.64
CA LYS A 338 10.51 23.44 13.03
C LYS A 338 11.98 23.34 12.62
N ALA A 339 12.37 23.88 11.47
CA ALA A 339 13.77 23.97 11.07
C ALA A 339 14.58 24.86 12.02
N SER A 340 14.05 26.03 12.40
CA SER A 340 14.71 26.99 13.29
C SER A 340 14.93 26.44 14.70
N SER A 341 14.05 25.53 15.14
CA SER A 341 14.09 24.90 16.47
C SER A 341 14.92 23.60 16.51
N SER A 342 15.41 23.12 15.35
CA SER A 342 16.08 21.83 15.23
C SER A 342 17.61 21.98 15.32
N SER A 343 18.25 21.22 16.20
CA SER A 343 19.71 21.17 16.31
C SER A 343 20.40 20.53 15.09
N LEU A 344 19.64 19.86 14.22
CA LEU A 344 20.15 19.24 12.98
C LEU A 344 20.25 20.23 11.81
N VAL A 345 19.70 21.44 11.95
CA VAL A 345 19.66 22.45 10.89
C VAL A 345 20.69 23.52 11.17
N THR A 346 21.65 23.69 10.25
CA THR A 346 22.64 24.77 10.34
C THR A 346 22.02 26.10 9.89
N PRO A 347 22.57 27.26 10.30
CA PRO A 347 22.11 28.57 9.83
C PRO A 347 22.10 28.70 8.30
N GLN A 348 23.09 28.09 7.63
CA GLN A 348 23.18 28.06 6.17
C GLN A 348 22.04 27.25 5.54
N ASN A 349 21.73 26.07 6.09
CA ASN A 349 20.62 25.24 5.62
C ASN A 349 19.27 25.95 5.84
N LEU A 350 19.11 26.67 6.95
CA LEU A 350 17.91 27.45 7.22
C LEU A 350 17.73 28.60 6.23
N GLN A 351 18.82 29.29 5.85
CA GLN A 351 18.78 30.30 4.79
C GLN A 351 18.39 29.68 3.45
N LEU A 352 19.03 28.57 3.07
CA LEU A 352 18.69 27.86 1.84
C LEU A 352 17.21 27.45 1.81
N LEU A 353 16.69 26.87 2.90
CA LEU A 353 15.28 26.52 3.01
C LEU A 353 14.36 27.72 2.76
N ARG A 354 14.68 28.88 3.33
CA ARG A 354 13.90 30.12 3.10
C ARG A 354 13.90 30.52 1.64
N GLU A 355 15.06 30.48 0.97
CA GLU A 355 15.19 30.78 -0.47
C GLU A 355 14.37 29.80 -1.33
N LEU A 356 14.36 28.51 -0.98
CA LEU A 356 13.53 27.51 -1.66
C LEU A 356 12.04 27.78 -1.47
N CYS A 357 11.62 28.08 -0.24
CA CYS A 357 10.22 28.36 0.08
C CYS A 357 9.71 29.67 -0.54
N THR A 358 10.56 30.70 -0.69
CA THR A 358 10.15 31.94 -1.37
C THR A 358 9.83 31.70 -2.84
N ASN A 359 10.60 30.86 -3.52
CA ASN A 359 10.40 30.55 -4.94
C ASN A 359 9.11 29.75 -5.18
N ILE A 360 8.70 28.93 -4.20
CA ILE A 360 7.44 28.16 -4.29
C ILE A 360 6.21 29.09 -4.22
N ASN A 361 6.27 30.21 -3.51
CA ASN A 361 5.12 31.14 -3.42
C ASN A 361 4.97 32.04 -4.66
N THR A 362 5.95 32.05 -5.56
CA THR A 362 5.97 32.91 -6.76
C THR A 362 5.53 32.20 -8.04
N GLU A 363 5.35 30.88 -7.99
CA GLU A 363 4.76 30.04 -9.05
C GLU A 363 3.29 29.76 -8.74
#